data_AF-A0A9W8I9N7-F1
#
_entry.id   AF-A0A9W8I9N7-F1
#
_cell.length_a   1.000
_cell.length_b   1.000
_cell.length_c   1.000
_cell.angle_alpha   90.00
_cell.angle_beta   90.00
_cell.angle_gamma   90.00
#
_symmetry.space_group_name_H-M   'P 1'
#
loop_
_entity.id
_entity.type
_entity.pdbx_description
1 polymer ?
#
loop_
_entity_poly.entity_id
_entity_poly.type
_entity_poly.pdbx_seq_one_letter_code
_entity_poly.pdbx_strand_id
1 'polypeptide(L)'
;MALKTPNGHSKQKQAQQKSFTAYPQAQARATPSVQYRRNVWNPRVDGVVIVMLTLLCAFTRLYQIGKRAVVTWDESHFGKFGAYYVNRTFYHDVHPPLAKMLIGLSEFLSGHNGTFGFKGNYPSYVNYTFMRQFAAMFGIGLAPLAYLTCHQLNMQRQACVLAALFVILDNCLCVMSRFVLLDEPLLFFTAASLCS
;
A
#
# COMPACT_ATOMS: atom_id res chain seq x y z
N MET A 1 77.01 45.87 62.93
CA MET A 1 76.83 47.28 62.49
C MET A 1 76.77 47.30 60.97
N ALA A 2 75.56 47.39 60.40
CA ALA A 2 75.20 47.72 59.01
C ALA A 2 73.66 47.63 58.93
N LEU A 3 72.88 48.72 59.01
CA LEU A 3 72.51 49.74 58.00
C LEU A 3 71.64 49.23 56.82
N LYS A 4 70.44 49.86 56.69
CA LYS A 4 69.75 50.28 55.44
C LYS A 4 69.18 49.15 54.55
N THR A 5 68.03 49.20 53.86
CA THR A 5 66.91 50.13 53.61
C THR A 5 65.89 49.35 52.73
N PRO A 6 64.69 49.89 52.42
CA PRO A 6 63.59 49.16 51.78
C PRO A 6 63.78 49.02 50.26
N ASN A 7 63.00 48.14 49.63
CA ASN A 7 62.25 48.46 48.40
C ASN A 7 61.63 47.22 47.76
N GLY A 8 60.48 47.45 47.13
CA GLY A 8 60.13 46.76 45.90
C GLY A 8 59.00 45.75 45.99
N HIS A 9 57.76 46.23 46.12
CA HIS A 9 56.60 45.48 45.63
C HIS A 9 56.69 45.37 44.10
N SER A 10 57.28 44.28 43.61
CA SER A 10 57.16 43.86 42.22
C SER A 10 55.78 43.23 42.02
N LYS A 11 54.90 43.97 41.33
CA LYS A 11 53.60 43.52 40.85
C LYS A 11 53.78 42.26 39.97
N GLN A 12 53.65 41.08 40.54
CA GLN A 12 53.33 39.88 39.75
C GLN A 12 51.84 39.90 39.44
N LYS A 13 51.54 40.10 38.16
CA LYS A 13 50.23 39.90 37.54
C LYS A 13 49.72 38.50 37.91
N GLN A 14 48.84 38.41 38.90
CA GLN A 14 47.97 37.25 39.05
C GLN A 14 46.93 37.35 37.93
N ALA A 15 47.26 36.78 36.77
CA ALA A 15 46.24 36.37 35.81
C ALA A 15 45.37 35.35 36.54
N GLN A 16 44.19 35.80 36.95
CA GLN A 16 43.19 35.00 37.64
C GLN A 16 42.73 33.90 36.69
N GLN A 17 43.40 32.75 36.76
CA GLN A 17 42.99 31.53 36.09
C GLN A 17 41.77 31.00 36.82
N LYS A 18 40.60 31.52 36.44
CA LYS A 18 39.30 30.97 36.84
C LYS A 18 39.29 29.53 36.32
N SER A 19 39.50 28.57 37.22
CA SER A 19 39.30 27.16 36.93
C SER A 19 37.83 26.98 36.54
N PHE A 20 37.60 26.62 35.28
CA PHE A 20 36.27 26.17 34.85
C PHE A 20 35.94 24.91 35.65
N THR A 21 34.95 25.00 36.54
CA THR A 21 34.37 23.83 37.18
C THR A 21 33.79 22.96 36.07
N ALA A 22 34.34 21.76 35.86
CA ALA A 22 33.81 20.83 34.89
C ALA A 22 32.34 20.55 35.21
N TYR A 23 31.46 20.63 34.22
CA TYR A 23 30.07 20.21 34.38
C TYR A 23 30.04 18.75 34.89
N PRO A 24 29.17 18.40 35.85
CA PRO A 24 29.01 17.02 36.27
C PRO A 24 28.66 16.18 35.04
N GLN A 25 29.47 15.18 34.71
CA GLN A 25 29.14 14.27 33.63
C GLN A 25 27.85 13.54 34.03
N ALA A 26 26.76 13.82 33.31
CA ALA A 26 25.53 13.06 33.46
C ALA A 26 25.87 11.58 33.21
N GLN A 27 25.75 10.75 34.24
CA GLN A 27 25.90 9.31 34.08
C GLN A 27 24.91 8.87 33.02
N ALA A 28 25.42 8.32 31.91
CA ALA A 28 24.59 7.79 30.85
C ALA A 28 23.68 6.71 31.46
N ARG A 29 22.42 7.07 31.73
CA ARG A 29 21.42 6.11 32.18
C ARG A 29 21.32 5.08 31.06
N ALA A 30 21.73 3.85 31.34
CA ALA A 30 21.62 2.77 30.37
C ALA A 30 20.16 2.71 29.91
N THR A 31 19.88 3.22 28.71
CA THR A 31 18.59 3.01 28.08
C THR A 31 18.48 1.51 27.91
N PRO A 32 17.42 0.85 28.41
CA PRO A 32 17.23 -0.56 28.12
C PRO A 32 17.33 -0.72 26.62
N SER A 33 18.26 -1.55 26.14
CA SER A 33 18.33 -1.86 24.72
C SER A 33 16.97 -2.44 24.36
N VAL A 34 16.19 -1.69 23.58
CA VAL A 34 14.93 -2.20 23.07
C VAL A 34 15.32 -3.39 22.20
N GLN A 35 15.15 -4.60 22.73
CA GLN A 35 15.42 -5.81 21.97
C GLN A 35 14.48 -5.79 20.77
N TYR A 36 15.05 -5.54 19.59
CA TYR A 36 14.34 -5.62 18.34
C TYR A 36 13.98 -7.09 18.09
N ARG A 37 12.75 -7.47 18.47
CA ARG A 37 12.22 -8.79 18.18
C ARG A 37 11.85 -8.82 16.70
N ARG A 38 12.72 -9.43 15.87
CA ARG A 38 12.36 -9.73 14.47
C ARG A 38 11.05 -10.51 14.42
N ASN A 39 10.21 -10.16 13.46
CA ASN A 39 9.05 -10.97 13.17
C ASN A 39 9.51 -12.29 12.53
N VAL A 40 9.17 -13.40 13.16
CA VAL A 40 9.55 -14.73 12.66
C VAL A 40 8.37 -15.28 11.89
N TRP A 41 8.61 -15.53 10.60
CA TRP A 41 7.62 -16.16 9.72
C TRP A 41 7.22 -17.52 10.28
N ASN A 42 5.94 -17.69 10.57
CA ASN A 42 5.34 -18.95 10.94
C ASN A 42 4.30 -19.32 9.88
N PRO A 43 4.61 -20.25 8.95
CA PRO A 43 3.76 -20.53 7.79
C PRO A 43 2.35 -20.99 8.16
N ARG A 44 2.17 -21.63 9.32
CA ARG A 44 0.84 -22.06 9.78
C ARG A 44 0.00 -20.88 10.25
N VAL A 45 0.57 -20.03 11.10
CA VAL A 45 -0.15 -18.89 11.69
C VAL A 45 -0.33 -17.79 10.64
N ASP A 46 0.76 -17.37 9.99
CA ASP A 46 0.73 -16.31 8.98
C ASP A 46 -0.11 -16.75 7.76
N GLY A 47 -0.02 -18.02 7.35
CA GLY A 47 -0.87 -18.56 6.28
C GLY A 47 -2.36 -18.50 6.62
N VAL A 48 -2.77 -18.93 7.82
CA VAL A 48 -4.18 -18.85 8.25
C VAL A 48 -4.65 -17.39 8.31
N VAL A 49 -3.83 -16.48 8.84
CA VAL A 49 -4.17 -15.05 8.92
C VAL A 49 -4.38 -14.46 7.53
N ILE A 50 -3.47 -14.73 6.60
CA ILE A 50 -3.57 -14.26 5.20
C ILE A 50 -4.84 -14.79 4.54
N VAL A 51 -5.16 -16.08 4.70
CA VAL A 51 -6.38 -16.68 4.15
C VAL A 51 -7.63 -16.01 4.73
N MET A 52 -7.69 -15.81 6.05
CA MET A 52 -8.83 -15.16 6.71
C MET A 52 -9.01 -13.71 6.23
N LEU A 53 -7.93 -12.95 6.11
CA LEU A 53 -7.95 -11.58 5.56
C LEU A 53 -8.40 -11.55 4.10
N THR A 54 -7.96 -12.52 3.30
CA THR A 54 -8.33 -12.65 1.89
C THR A 54 -9.81 -12.98 1.75
N LEU A 55 -10.35 -13.89 2.56
CA LEU A 55 -11.79 -14.21 2.59
C LEU A 55 -12.64 -13.01 3.04
N LEU A 56 -12.18 -12.27 4.05
CA LEU A 56 -12.84 -11.06 4.51
C LEU A 56 -12.85 -9.98 3.40
N CYS A 57 -11.72 -9.79 2.72
CA CYS A 57 -11.64 -8.88 1.57
C CYS A 57 -12.56 -9.36 0.43
N ALA A 58 -12.55 -10.65 0.08
CA ALA A 58 -13.43 -11.20 -0.93
C ALA A 58 -14.91 -10.93 -0.61
N PHE A 59 -15.30 -11.09 0.65
CA PHE A 59 -16.65 -10.76 1.09
C PHE A 59 -16.98 -9.28 0.85
N THR A 60 -16.14 -8.34 1.29
CA THR A 60 -16.43 -6.90 1.14
C THR A 60 -16.48 -6.46 -0.33
N ARG A 61 -15.56 -6.97 -1.16
CA ARG A 61 -15.45 -6.59 -2.59
C ARG A 61 -16.57 -7.20 -3.43
N LEU A 62 -16.91 -8.47 -3.20
CA LEU A 62 -17.88 -9.21 -4.03
C LEU A 62 -19.33 -9.04 -3.57
N TYR A 63 -19.57 -8.51 -2.36
CA TYR A 63 -20.91 -8.33 -1.83
C TYR A 63 -21.79 -7.48 -2.76
N GLN A 64 -22.87 -8.06 -3.31
CA GLN A 64 -23.82 -7.39 -4.20
C GLN A 64 -23.19 -6.71 -5.45
N ILE A 65 -22.08 -7.24 -5.99
CA ILE A 65 -21.34 -6.61 -7.11
C ILE A 65 -22.18 -6.43 -8.39
N GLY A 66 -23.12 -7.36 -8.64
CA GLY A 66 -24.03 -7.32 -9.79
C GLY A 66 -25.29 -6.49 -9.60
N LYS A 67 -25.49 -5.82 -8.45
CA LYS A 67 -26.78 -5.15 -8.14
C LYS A 67 -27.14 -4.01 -9.10
N ARG A 68 -26.13 -3.29 -9.62
CA ARG A 68 -26.34 -2.17 -10.53
C ARG A 68 -26.14 -2.63 -11.98
N ALA A 69 -27.25 -2.86 -12.68
CA ALA A 69 -27.27 -3.28 -14.09
C ALA A 69 -27.07 -2.13 -15.10
N VAL A 70 -26.35 -1.08 -14.70
CA VAL A 70 -26.11 0.12 -15.51
C VAL A 70 -24.60 0.38 -15.57
N VAL A 71 -24.11 0.70 -16.77
CA VAL A 71 -22.74 1.14 -16.99
C VAL A 71 -22.52 2.42 -16.18
N THR A 72 -21.50 2.41 -15.32
CA THR A 72 -21.25 3.52 -14.39
C THR A 72 -19.83 4.05 -14.57
N TRP A 73 -19.68 5.37 -14.55
CA TRP A 73 -18.36 6.03 -14.58
C TRP A 73 -17.52 5.55 -15.79
N ASP A 74 -16.25 5.24 -15.57
CA ASP A 74 -15.30 4.85 -16.59
C ASP A 74 -15.48 3.42 -17.13
N GLU A 75 -16.47 2.66 -16.66
CA GLU A 75 -16.85 1.38 -17.30
C GLU A 75 -17.21 1.59 -18.78
N SER A 76 -17.77 2.76 -19.13
CA SER A 76 -18.10 3.09 -20.52
C SER A 76 -16.86 3.24 -21.41
N HIS A 77 -15.75 3.68 -20.83
CA HIS A 77 -14.49 3.85 -21.54
C HIS A 77 -13.74 2.52 -21.62
N PHE A 78 -13.50 1.88 -20.46
CA PHE A 78 -12.66 0.69 -20.38
C PHE A 78 -13.33 -0.57 -20.92
N GLY A 79 -14.64 -0.74 -20.73
CA GLY A 79 -15.37 -1.84 -21.35
C GLY A 79 -15.40 -1.70 -22.88
N LYS A 80 -15.55 -0.48 -23.40
CA LYS A 80 -15.46 -0.25 -24.84
C LYS A 80 -14.07 -0.61 -25.40
N PHE A 81 -13.00 -0.33 -24.65
CA PHE A 81 -11.65 -0.73 -25.05
C PHE A 81 -11.44 -2.26 -24.97
N GLY A 82 -12.03 -2.93 -23.99
CA GLY A 82 -12.06 -4.40 -23.94
C GLY A 82 -12.73 -5.00 -25.18
N ALA A 83 -13.87 -4.44 -25.59
CA ALA A 83 -14.59 -4.86 -26.78
C ALA A 83 -13.76 -4.71 -28.07
N TYR A 84 -12.91 -3.68 -28.16
CA TYR A 84 -11.99 -3.52 -29.28
C TYR A 84 -10.93 -4.63 -29.35
N TYR A 85 -10.47 -5.16 -28.21
CA TYR A 85 -9.58 -6.32 -28.20
C TYR A 85 -10.30 -7.59 -28.65
N VAL A 86 -11.55 -7.81 -28.22
CA VAL A 86 -12.37 -8.94 -28.66
C VAL A 86 -12.60 -8.89 -30.18
N ASN A 87 -12.93 -7.71 -30.71
CA ASN A 87 -13.18 -7.50 -32.13
C ASN A 87 -11.90 -7.39 -32.99
N ARG A 88 -10.71 -7.38 -32.36
CA ARG A 88 -9.42 -7.18 -33.03
C ARG A 88 -9.35 -5.89 -33.84
N THR A 89 -10.01 -4.84 -33.37
CA THR A 89 -10.04 -3.52 -34.01
C THR A 89 -9.01 -2.59 -33.39
N PHE A 90 -8.23 -1.91 -34.22
CA PHE A 90 -7.29 -0.91 -33.74
C PHE A 90 -8.00 0.29 -33.11
N TYR A 91 -7.46 0.79 -32.00
CA TYR A 91 -7.88 2.01 -31.35
C TYR A 91 -6.65 2.70 -30.72
N HIS A 92 -6.78 4.00 -30.45
CA HIS A 92 -5.74 4.79 -29.79
C HIS A 92 -6.23 5.20 -28.40
N ASP A 93 -5.38 5.07 -27.39
CA ASP A 93 -5.65 5.55 -26.04
C ASP A 93 -4.34 5.94 -25.33
N VAL A 94 -4.47 6.78 -24.30
CA VAL A 94 -3.34 7.33 -23.54
C VAL A 94 -2.70 6.33 -22.56
N HIS A 95 -3.46 5.33 -22.08
CA HIS A 95 -2.97 4.39 -21.08
C HIS A 95 -2.22 3.21 -21.71
N PRO A 96 -1.22 2.64 -21.01
CA PRO A 96 -0.59 1.38 -21.42
C PRO A 96 -1.61 0.25 -21.65
N PRO A 97 -1.33 -0.72 -22.54
CA PRO A 97 -2.32 -1.70 -22.99
C PRO A 97 -2.61 -2.81 -21.98
N LEU A 98 -1.70 -3.11 -21.06
CA LEU A 98 -1.77 -4.30 -20.19
C LEU A 98 -3.11 -4.42 -19.44
N ALA A 99 -3.52 -3.37 -18.72
CA ALA A 99 -4.76 -3.41 -17.94
C ALA A 99 -5.99 -3.59 -18.84
N LYS A 100 -6.02 -2.96 -20.01
CA LYS A 100 -7.13 -3.09 -20.95
C LYS A 100 -7.19 -4.46 -21.63
N MET A 101 -6.03 -5.07 -21.87
CA MET A 101 -5.97 -6.46 -22.33
C MET A 101 -6.53 -7.43 -21.28
N LEU A 102 -6.31 -7.16 -19.98
CA LEU A 102 -6.94 -7.93 -18.91
C LEU A 102 -8.46 -7.72 -18.86
N ILE A 103 -8.94 -6.50 -19.09
CA ILE A 103 -10.38 -6.25 -19.25
C ILE A 103 -10.94 -6.99 -20.46
N GLY A 104 -10.29 -6.91 -21.63
CA GLY A 104 -10.68 -7.67 -22.82
C GLY A 104 -10.66 -9.18 -22.61
N LEU A 105 -9.73 -9.70 -21.81
CA LEU A 105 -9.72 -11.10 -21.37
C LEU A 105 -10.95 -11.42 -20.52
N SER A 106 -11.33 -10.55 -19.59
CA SER A 106 -12.54 -10.72 -18.77
C SER A 106 -13.80 -10.76 -19.65
N GLU A 107 -13.85 -9.94 -20.70
CA GLU A 107 -14.95 -9.90 -21.65
C GLU A 107 -15.01 -11.18 -22.49
N PHE A 108 -13.87 -11.65 -22.99
CA PHE A 108 -13.77 -12.91 -23.72
C PHE A 108 -14.24 -14.10 -22.86
N LEU A 109 -13.78 -14.18 -21.61
CA LEU A 109 -14.17 -15.22 -20.66
C LEU A 109 -15.66 -15.14 -20.27
N SER A 110 -16.24 -13.93 -20.27
CA SER A 110 -17.66 -13.72 -20.01
C SER A 110 -18.57 -14.14 -21.18
N GLY A 111 -17.99 -14.50 -22.33
CA GLY A 111 -18.72 -14.80 -23.57
C GLY A 111 -19.19 -13.55 -24.32
N HIS A 112 -18.58 -12.38 -24.04
CA HIS A 112 -18.92 -11.16 -24.75
C HIS A 112 -18.33 -11.17 -26.16
N ASN A 113 -19.14 -10.75 -27.14
CA ASN A 113 -18.79 -10.73 -28.56
C ASN A 113 -18.31 -9.35 -29.06
N GLY A 114 -18.03 -8.41 -28.16
CA GLY A 114 -17.55 -7.07 -28.49
C GLY A 114 -18.57 -6.14 -29.17
N THR A 115 -19.84 -6.55 -29.27
CA THR A 115 -20.87 -5.75 -29.96
C THR A 115 -21.47 -4.64 -29.10
N PHE A 116 -21.33 -4.73 -27.77
CA PHE A 116 -21.92 -3.76 -26.85
C PHE A 116 -20.99 -2.55 -26.70
N GLY A 117 -21.53 -1.35 -26.96
CA GLY A 117 -20.76 -0.11 -26.87
C GLY A 117 -20.57 0.45 -25.45
N PHE A 118 -20.92 -0.31 -24.41
CA PHE A 118 -20.85 0.10 -22.99
C PHE A 118 -21.49 1.47 -22.73
N LYS A 119 -22.75 1.63 -23.14
CA LYS A 119 -23.57 2.82 -22.84
C LYS A 119 -24.93 2.41 -22.29
N GLY A 120 -25.33 3.03 -21.18
CA GLY A 120 -26.64 2.82 -20.56
C GLY A 120 -26.74 1.49 -19.81
N ASN A 121 -27.83 0.75 -20.04
CA ASN A 121 -28.11 -0.51 -19.36
C ASN A 121 -27.40 -1.68 -20.04
N TYR A 122 -26.93 -2.64 -19.25
CA TYR A 122 -26.35 -3.87 -19.80
C TYR A 122 -27.43 -4.75 -20.44
N PRO A 123 -27.22 -5.23 -21.68
CA PRO A 123 -28.14 -6.17 -22.31
C PRO A 123 -27.99 -7.55 -21.68
N SER A 124 -29.04 -8.39 -21.79
CA SER A 124 -29.12 -9.70 -21.12
C SER A 124 -28.02 -10.69 -21.51
N TYR A 125 -27.43 -10.55 -22.69
CA TYR A 125 -26.34 -11.42 -23.16
C TYR A 125 -24.96 -11.03 -22.60
N VAL A 126 -24.82 -9.87 -21.94
CA VAL A 126 -23.55 -9.40 -21.39
C VAL A 126 -23.46 -9.76 -19.92
N ASN A 127 -22.54 -10.66 -19.57
CA ASN A 127 -22.27 -11.02 -18.18
C ASN A 127 -21.30 -10.01 -17.52
N TYR A 128 -21.81 -8.80 -17.27
CA TYR A 128 -21.07 -7.73 -16.59
C TYR A 128 -20.72 -8.07 -15.13
N THR A 129 -21.50 -8.96 -14.49
CA THR A 129 -21.20 -9.41 -13.12
C THR A 129 -19.88 -10.16 -13.08
N PHE A 130 -19.64 -11.05 -14.05
CA PHE A 130 -18.36 -11.74 -14.18
C PHE A 130 -17.21 -10.76 -14.46
N MET A 131 -17.40 -9.79 -15.36
CA MET A 131 -16.38 -8.77 -15.65
C MET A 131 -15.98 -7.98 -14.39
N ARG A 132 -16.97 -7.57 -13.58
CA ARG A 132 -16.72 -6.89 -12.30
C ARG A 132 -16.06 -7.79 -11.26
N GLN A 133 -16.47 -9.06 -11.18
CA GLN A 133 -15.81 -10.04 -10.31
C GLN A 133 -14.33 -10.21 -10.69
N PHE A 134 -14.04 -10.28 -11.98
CA PHE A 134 -12.67 -10.38 -12.49
C PHE A 134 -11.83 -9.16 -12.09
N ALA A 135 -12.36 -7.94 -12.24
CA ALA A 135 -11.68 -6.73 -11.76
C ALA A 135 -11.47 -6.77 -10.23
N ALA A 136 -12.51 -7.16 -9.48
CA ALA A 136 -12.45 -7.27 -8.02
C ALA A 136 -11.41 -8.29 -7.52
N MET A 137 -11.04 -9.31 -8.30
CA MET A 137 -10.00 -10.28 -7.93
C MET A 137 -8.65 -9.60 -7.66
N PHE A 138 -8.30 -8.57 -8.45
CA PHE A 138 -7.08 -7.80 -8.23
C PHE A 138 -7.14 -7.01 -6.92
N GLY A 139 -8.30 -6.41 -6.61
CA GLY A 139 -8.55 -5.73 -5.34
C GLY A 139 -8.55 -6.66 -4.12
N ILE A 140 -9.01 -7.90 -4.29
CA ILE A 140 -8.90 -8.94 -3.25
C ILE A 140 -7.44 -9.27 -2.98
N GLY A 141 -6.61 -9.32 -4.04
CA GLY A 141 -5.17 -9.55 -3.95
C GLY A 141 -4.38 -8.45 -3.23
N LEU A 142 -4.93 -7.25 -3.06
CA LEU A 142 -4.28 -6.17 -2.30
C LEU A 142 -4.18 -6.47 -0.81
N ALA A 143 -5.18 -7.15 -0.22
CA ALA A 143 -5.18 -7.48 1.21
C ALA A 143 -4.02 -8.41 1.63
N PRO A 144 -3.77 -9.56 0.97
CA PRO A 144 -2.62 -10.40 1.29
C PRO A 144 -1.29 -9.71 0.96
N LEU A 145 -1.21 -8.91 -0.11
CA LEU A 145 0.00 -8.15 -0.43
C LEU A 145 0.35 -7.13 0.67
N ALA A 146 -0.63 -6.38 1.18
CA ALA A 146 -0.41 -5.44 2.28
C ALA A 146 0.15 -6.13 3.54
N TYR A 147 -0.38 -7.31 3.87
CA TYR A 147 0.15 -8.11 4.98
C TYR A 147 1.60 -8.53 4.76
N LEU A 148 1.91 -9.04 3.56
CA LEU A 148 3.24 -9.53 3.20
C LEU A 148 4.26 -8.39 3.15
N THR A 149 3.91 -7.23 2.59
CA THR A 149 4.76 -6.03 2.59
C THR A 149 5.11 -5.60 4.01
N CYS A 150 4.14 -5.47 4.90
CA CYS A 150 4.41 -5.11 6.31
C CYS A 150 5.27 -6.17 7.01
N HIS A 151 5.07 -7.45 6.68
CA HIS A 151 5.89 -8.53 7.22
C HIS A 151 7.35 -8.42 6.72
N GLN A 152 7.59 -8.12 5.44
CA GLN A 152 8.93 -7.91 4.87
C GLN A 152 9.64 -6.69 5.48
N LEU A 153 8.88 -5.65 5.84
CA LEU A 153 9.36 -4.50 6.62
C LEU A 153 9.64 -4.83 8.09
N ASN A 154 9.59 -6.11 8.48
CA ASN A 154 9.80 -6.62 9.84
C ASN A 154 8.89 -5.94 10.89
N MET A 155 7.66 -5.57 10.51
CA MET A 155 6.66 -5.09 11.46
C MET A 155 6.12 -6.25 12.31
N GLN A 156 5.59 -5.93 13.49
CA GLN A 156 4.93 -6.94 14.33
C GLN A 156 3.68 -7.50 13.63
N ARG A 157 3.36 -8.77 13.85
CA ARG A 157 2.19 -9.44 13.24
C ARG A 157 0.89 -8.66 13.39
N GLN A 158 0.65 -8.07 14.57
CA GLN A 158 -0.53 -7.23 14.83
C GLN A 158 -0.58 -6.00 13.91
N ALA A 159 0.57 -5.39 13.63
CA ALA A 159 0.67 -4.27 12.70
C ALA A 159 0.44 -4.71 11.24
N CYS A 160 0.91 -5.90 10.84
CA CYS A 160 0.62 -6.46 9.51
C CYS A 160 -0.88 -6.72 9.32
N VAL A 161 -1.56 -7.25 10.34
CA VAL A 161 -3.02 -7.43 10.33
C VAL A 161 -3.71 -6.07 10.22
N LEU A 162 -3.29 -5.08 11.02
CA LEU A 162 -3.86 -3.74 10.98
C LEU A 162 -3.72 -3.08 9.61
N ALA A 163 -2.56 -3.21 8.96
CA ALA A 163 -2.33 -2.69 7.62
C ALA A 163 -3.26 -3.33 6.58
N ALA A 164 -3.43 -4.66 6.62
CA ALA A 164 -4.39 -5.34 5.76
C ALA A 164 -5.84 -4.92 6.04
N LEU A 165 -6.21 -4.70 7.31
CA LEU A 165 -7.53 -4.20 7.69
C LEU A 165 -7.79 -2.78 7.16
N PHE A 166 -6.79 -1.89 7.15
CA PHE A 166 -6.94 -0.58 6.53
C PHE A 166 -7.25 -0.69 5.05
N VAL A 167 -6.59 -1.58 4.31
CA VAL A 167 -6.90 -1.84 2.90
C VAL A 167 -8.32 -2.39 2.74
N ILE A 168 -8.72 -3.37 3.56
CA ILE A 168 -10.04 -4.02 3.48
C ILE A 168 -11.18 -3.05 3.79
N LEU A 169 -11.01 -2.19 4.80
CA LEU A 169 -12.03 -1.27 5.30
C LEU A 169 -12.00 0.10 4.61
N ASP A 170 -11.11 0.31 3.65
CA ASP A 170 -11.09 1.52 2.83
C ASP A 170 -12.26 1.51 1.83
N ASN A 171 -13.17 2.46 2.01
CA ASN A 171 -14.34 2.64 1.16
C ASN A 171 -13.97 3.06 -0.27
N CYS A 172 -12.90 3.83 -0.46
CA CYS A 172 -12.46 4.27 -1.78
C CYS A 172 -12.02 3.05 -2.60
N LEU A 173 -11.12 2.23 -2.06
CA LEU A 173 -10.74 0.97 -2.69
C LEU A 173 -11.96 0.06 -2.88
N CYS A 174 -12.94 0.11 -1.96
CA CYS A 174 -14.15 -0.74 -2.04
C CYS A 174 -14.99 -0.35 -3.24
N VAL A 175 -15.20 0.94 -3.45
CA VAL A 175 -15.97 1.42 -4.58
C VAL A 175 -15.23 1.18 -5.91
N MET A 176 -13.93 1.44 -5.98
CA MET A 176 -13.14 1.26 -7.21
C MET A 176 -13.09 -0.21 -7.65
N SER A 177 -12.97 -1.14 -6.71
CA SER A 177 -12.91 -2.58 -7.03
C SER A 177 -14.19 -3.19 -7.57
N ARG A 178 -15.31 -2.46 -7.52
CA ARG A 178 -16.64 -2.97 -7.90
C ARG A 178 -16.99 -2.74 -9.35
N PHE A 179 -16.23 -1.92 -10.06
CA PHE A 179 -16.49 -1.57 -11.45
C PHE A 179 -15.36 -2.09 -12.35
N VAL A 180 -15.64 -2.19 -13.65
CA VAL A 180 -14.65 -2.59 -14.67
C VAL A 180 -13.69 -1.42 -14.94
N LEU A 181 -12.73 -1.22 -14.04
CA LEU A 181 -11.73 -0.15 -14.06
C LEU A 181 -10.31 -0.71 -14.24
N LEU A 182 -9.40 0.13 -14.74
CA LEU A 182 -7.98 -0.21 -14.86
C LEU A 182 -7.18 -0.04 -13.56
N ASP A 183 -7.78 0.61 -12.56
CA ASP A 183 -7.12 0.95 -11.30
C ASP A 183 -6.82 -0.28 -10.46
N GLU A 184 -7.67 -1.31 -10.50
CA GLU A 184 -7.46 -2.53 -9.71
C GLU A 184 -6.23 -3.32 -10.16
N PRO A 185 -6.05 -3.66 -11.45
CA PRO A 185 -4.78 -4.21 -11.92
C PRO A 185 -3.58 -3.30 -11.62
N LEU A 186 -3.71 -1.99 -11.78
CA LEU A 186 -2.63 -1.03 -11.52
C LEU A 186 -2.17 -1.06 -10.06
N LEU A 187 -3.12 -0.96 -9.12
CA LEU A 187 -2.84 -1.01 -7.69
C LEU A 187 -2.28 -2.37 -7.30
N PHE A 188 -2.82 -3.46 -7.83
CA PHE A 188 -2.33 -4.81 -7.57
C PHE A 188 -0.86 -4.96 -7.98
N PHE A 189 -0.50 -4.57 -9.21
CA PHE A 189 0.87 -4.67 -9.68
C PHE A 189 1.81 -3.72 -8.93
N THR A 190 1.33 -2.53 -8.54
CA THR A 190 2.11 -1.60 -7.72
C THR A 190 2.41 -2.18 -6.33
N ALA A 191 1.40 -2.75 -5.67
CA ALA A 191 1.57 -3.44 -4.39
C ALA A 191 2.48 -4.67 -4.52
N ALA A 192 2.35 -5.43 -5.61
CA ALA A 192 3.22 -6.57 -5.90
C ALA A 192 4.67 -6.14 -6.09
N SER A 193 4.94 -5.02 -6.77
CA SER A 193 6.29 -4.46 -6.93
C SER A 193 6.89 -3.98 -5.61
N LEU A 194 6.06 -3.51 -4.66
CA LEU A 194 6.55 -3.14 -3.33
C LEU A 194 6.86 -4.37 -2.46
N CYS A 195 6.18 -5.48 -2.73
CA CYS A 195 6.32 -6.75 -2.02
C CYS A 195 7.42 -7.66 -2.60
N SER A 196 8.07 -7.30 -3.70
CA SER A 196 9.16 -8.08 -4.31
C SER A 196 10.51 -7.75 -3.69
#